data_AF-A0A0C3P3T5-F1
#
_entry.id   AF-A0A0C3P3T5-F1
#
_cell.length_a   1.000
_cell.length_b   1.000
_cell.length_c   1.000
_cell.angle_alpha   90.00
_cell.angle_beta   90.00
_cell.angle_gamma   90.00
#
_symmetry.space_group_name_H-M   'P 1'
#
loop_
_entity.id
_entity.type
_entity.pdbx_description
1 polymer ?
#
loop_
_entity_poly.entity_id
_entity_poly.type
_entity_poly.pdbx_seq_one_letter_code
_entity_poly.pdbx_strand_id
1 'polypeptide(L)'
;MGADALQGNGIMLKLLYPMRDKSLTPADEPLRKVRTSRLLLFVGIQLVGFGVTFAVTQTVAAIAFPVVILLLVPVRTLLIPRLSFTPEELSILDGPTASPFTMESVGGPL
;
A
#
# COMPACT_ATOMS: atom_id res chain seq x y z
N MET A 1 -6.49 20.87 5.66
CA MET A 1 -5.52 20.66 4.56
C MET A 1 -4.67 19.40 4.76
N GLY A 2 -3.78 19.33 5.77
CA GLY A 2 -2.92 18.14 5.98
C GLY A 2 -3.66 16.91 6.53
N ALA A 3 -4.52 17.11 7.54
CA ALA A 3 -5.30 16.02 8.13
C ALA A 3 -6.34 15.43 7.14
N ASP A 4 -6.92 16.28 6.29
CA ASP A 4 -7.87 15.84 5.25
C ASP A 4 -7.22 14.87 4.25
N ALA A 5 -5.93 15.10 3.93
CA ALA A 5 -5.17 14.21 3.06
C ALA A 5 -4.96 12.80 3.66
N LEU A 6 -5.07 12.67 4.98
CA LEU A 6 -4.95 11.38 5.68
C LEU A 6 -6.28 10.62 5.74
N GLN A 7 -7.43 11.31 5.74
CA GLN A 7 -8.75 10.67 5.89
C GLN A 7 -9.08 9.71 4.73
N GLY A 8 -8.64 10.01 3.51
CA GLY A 8 -8.81 9.15 2.33
C GLY A 8 -7.60 8.27 2.00
N ASN A 9 -6.54 8.29 2.82
CA ASN A 9 -5.30 7.60 2.50
C ASN A 9 -5.41 6.10 2.82
N GLY A 10 -5.22 5.26 1.79
CA GLY A 10 -5.32 3.81 1.94
C GLY A 10 -4.34 3.17 2.94
N ILE A 11 -3.15 3.78 3.16
CA ILE A 11 -2.19 3.31 4.17
C ILE A 11 -2.72 3.62 5.57
N MET A 12 -3.26 4.82 5.78
CA MET A 12 -3.82 5.21 7.09
C MET A 12 -5.03 4.36 7.46
N LEU A 13 -5.93 4.10 6.52
CA LEU A 13 -7.07 3.21 6.75
C LEU A 13 -6.62 1.81 7.18
N LYS A 14 -5.59 1.25 6.54
CA LYS A 14 -4.99 -0.05 6.90
C LYS A 14 -4.27 -0.02 8.24
N LEU A 15 -3.63 1.09 8.60
CA LEU A 15 -2.95 1.27 9.89
C LEU A 15 -3.96 1.34 11.05
N LEU A 16 -5.10 2.00 10.83
CA LEU A 16 -6.18 2.14 11.82
C LEU A 16 -7.02 0.86 11.97
N TYR A 17 -7.09 0.02 10.93
CA TYR A 17 -7.93 -1.17 10.93
C TYR A 17 -7.70 -2.13 12.13
N PRO A 18 -6.46 -2.49 12.52
CA PRO A 18 -6.21 -3.31 13.71
C PRO A 18 -6.69 -2.68 15.03
N MET A 19 -6.81 -1.34 15.08
CA MET A 19 -7.29 -0.60 16.25
C MET A 19 -8.82 -0.47 16.27
N ARG A 20 -9.49 -0.80 15.16
CA ARG A 20 -10.94 -0.71 15.02
C ARG A 20 -11.61 -1.94 15.65
N ASP A 21 -12.73 -1.72 16.33
CA ASP A 21 -13.51 -2.83 16.89
C ASP A 21 -14.09 -3.68 15.74
N LYS A 22 -13.93 -5.01 15.86
CA LYS A 22 -14.48 -6.00 14.94
C LYS A 22 -16.01 -5.98 14.93
N SER A 23 -16.65 -5.59 16.04
CA SER A 23 -18.11 -5.50 16.15
C SER A 23 -18.69 -4.34 15.31
N LEU A 24 -17.91 -3.26 15.14
CA LEU A 24 -18.27 -2.05 14.41
C LEU A 24 -17.76 -2.05 12.96
N THR A 25 -17.06 -3.11 12.57
CA THR A 25 -16.53 -3.27 11.22
C THR A 25 -17.53 -4.07 10.38
N PRO A 26 -17.99 -3.55 9.23
CA PRO A 26 -18.92 -4.25 8.34
C PRO A 26 -18.47 -5.68 8.00
N ALA A 27 -19.44 -6.56 7.74
CA ALA A 27 -19.16 -7.97 7.43
C ALA A 27 -18.49 -8.14 6.05
N ASP A 28 -18.77 -7.22 5.14
CA ASP A 28 -18.28 -7.15 3.76
C ASP A 28 -16.91 -6.46 3.62
N GLU A 29 -16.35 -5.94 4.72
CA GLU A 29 -15.03 -5.28 4.73
C GLU A 29 -13.93 -6.22 4.19
N PRO A 30 -13.27 -5.90 3.06
CA PRO A 30 -12.31 -6.78 2.42
C PRO A 30 -11.12 -7.17 3.31
N LEU A 31 -10.70 -6.27 4.20
CA LEU A 31 -9.58 -6.50 5.13
C LEU A 31 -9.86 -7.63 6.14
N ARG A 32 -11.11 -8.09 6.30
CA ARG A 32 -11.45 -9.26 7.12
C ARG A 32 -10.92 -10.57 6.54
N LYS A 33 -10.69 -10.62 5.22
CA LYS A 33 -10.14 -11.78 4.52
C LYS A 33 -8.62 -11.88 4.63
N VAL A 34 -7.96 -10.83 5.14
CA VAL A 34 -6.50 -10.74 5.27
C VAL A 34 -6.09 -10.97 6.73
N ARG A 35 -5.04 -11.76 6.95
CA ARG A 35 -4.48 -11.91 8.31
C ARG A 35 -3.91 -10.59 8.81
N THR A 36 -4.23 -10.19 10.05
CA THR A 36 -3.74 -8.93 10.64
C THR A 36 -2.21 -8.83 10.63
N SER A 37 -1.48 -9.93 10.82
CA SER A 37 -0.02 -9.94 10.73
C SER A 37 0.50 -9.58 9.33
N ARG A 38 -0.17 -10.07 8.28
CA ARG A 38 0.17 -9.77 6.88
C ARG A 38 -0.19 -8.34 6.51
N LEU A 39 -1.32 -7.84 7.00
CA LEU A 39 -1.67 -6.42 6.90
C LEU A 39 -0.59 -5.52 7.51
N LEU A 40 -0.17 -5.80 8.74
CA LEU A 40 0.87 -5.03 9.43
C LEU A 40 2.23 -5.15 8.74
N LEU A 41 2.59 -6.34 8.24
CA LEU A 41 3.82 -6.53 7.45
C LEU A 41 3.78 -5.68 6.18
N PHE A 42 2.66 -5.69 5.45
CA PHE A 42 2.49 -4.93 4.23
C PHE A 42 2.58 -3.42 4.47
N VAL A 43 1.84 -2.90 5.46
CA VAL A 43 1.91 -1.49 5.86
C VAL A 43 3.31 -1.14 6.36
N GLY A 44 3.98 -2.03 7.10
CA GLY A 44 5.37 -1.84 7.54
C GLY A 44 6.33 -1.65 6.37
N ILE A 45 6.22 -2.47 5.32
CA ILE A 45 7.02 -2.31 4.09
C ILE A 45 6.74 -0.96 3.42
N GLN A 46 5.47 -0.55 3.33
CA GLN A 46 5.09 0.76 2.79
C GLN A 46 5.68 1.91 3.60
N LEU A 47 5.65 1.82 4.94
CA LEU A 47 6.24 2.83 5.84
C LEU A 47 7.76 2.87 5.75
N VAL A 48 8.43 1.73 5.53
CA VAL A 48 9.88 1.69 5.26
C VAL A 48 10.19 2.38 3.93
N GLY A 49 9.46 2.07 2.85
CA GLY A 49 9.62 2.74 1.56
C GLY A 49 9.40 4.25 1.67
N PHE A 50 8.32 4.66 2.35
CA PHE A 50 8.08 6.06 2.68
C PHE A 50 9.22 6.66 3.50
N GLY A 51 9.67 6.01 4.57
CA GLY A 51 10.74 6.48 5.45
C GLY A 51 12.06 6.68 4.71
N VAL A 52 12.44 5.76 3.81
CA VAL A 52 13.62 5.91 2.94
C VAL A 52 13.45 7.12 2.03
N THR A 53 12.32 7.25 1.35
CA THR A 53 12.08 8.40 0.45
C THR A 53 12.08 9.72 1.21
N PHE A 54 11.43 9.77 2.37
CA PHE A 54 11.40 10.92 3.26
C PHE A 54 12.82 11.29 3.70
N ALA A 55 13.60 10.34 4.21
CA ALA A 55 14.98 10.58 4.65
C ALA A 55 15.86 11.14 3.53
N VAL A 56 15.79 10.58 2.32
CA VAL A 56 16.57 11.07 1.16
C VAL A 56 16.21 12.52 0.82
N THR A 57 14.92 12.88 0.85
CA THR A 57 14.48 14.27 0.58
C THR A 57 14.96 15.28 1.62
N GLN A 58 15.33 14.84 2.83
CA GLN A 58 15.88 15.72 3.87
C GLN A 58 17.40 15.96 3.71
N THR A 59 18.00 15.52 2.60
CA THR A 59 19.46 15.65 2.35
C THR A 59 19.74 16.27 0.99
N VAL A 60 21.02 16.58 0.73
CA VAL A 60 21.51 17.00 -0.61
C VAL A 60 21.24 15.93 -1.68
N ALA A 61 21.07 14.67 -1.28
CA ALA A 61 20.76 13.56 -2.17
C ALA A 61 19.27 13.51 -2.62
N ALA A 62 18.46 14.53 -2.31
CA ALA A 62 17.04 14.59 -2.71
C ALA A 62 16.80 14.36 -4.22
N ILE A 63 17.77 14.69 -5.07
CA ILE A 63 17.74 14.40 -6.51
C ILE A 63 17.59 12.90 -6.83
N ALA A 64 17.96 12.00 -5.91
CA ALA A 64 17.80 10.56 -6.04
C ALA A 64 16.36 10.07 -5.80
N PHE A 65 15.45 10.91 -5.29
CA PHE A 65 14.07 10.53 -4.98
C PHE A 65 13.35 9.77 -6.10
N PRO A 66 13.37 10.21 -7.38
CA PRO A 66 12.69 9.48 -8.46
C PRO A 66 13.26 8.08 -8.68
N VAL A 67 14.58 7.92 -8.50
CA VAL A 67 15.25 6.62 -8.63
C VAL A 67 14.84 5.69 -7.49
N VAL A 68 14.76 6.20 -6.26
CA VAL A 68 14.26 5.43 -5.10
C VAL A 68 12.83 4.97 -5.33
N ILE A 69 11.94 5.85 -5.81
CA ILE A 69 10.55 5.49 -6.13
C ILE A 69 10.49 4.43 -7.23
N LEU A 70 11.29 4.56 -8.29
CA LEU A 70 11.35 3.56 -9.36
C LEU A 70 11.78 2.18 -8.83
N LEU A 71 12.73 2.13 -7.90
CA LEU A 71 13.18 0.89 -7.26
C LEU A 71 12.10 0.22 -6.40
N LEU A 72 11.08 0.95 -5.93
CA LEU A 72 9.95 0.33 -5.22
C LEU A 72 9.09 -0.55 -6.12
N VAL A 73 9.10 -0.32 -7.44
CA VAL A 73 8.36 -1.15 -8.41
C VAL A 73 8.86 -2.60 -8.43
N PRO A 74 10.16 -2.89 -8.71
CA PRO A 74 10.67 -4.26 -8.66
C PRO A 74 10.62 -4.86 -7.25
N VAL A 75 10.74 -4.05 -6.19
CA VAL A 75 10.50 -4.51 -4.82
C VAL A 75 9.07 -5.07 -4.69
N ARG A 76 8.07 -4.34 -5.16
CA ARG A 76 6.68 -4.80 -5.11
C ARG A 76 6.42 -6.00 -6.01
N THR A 77 6.94 -6.02 -7.25
CA THR A 77 6.60 -7.09 -8.20
C THR A 77 7.40 -8.38 -7.99
N LEU A 78 8.61 -8.30 -7.43
CA LEU A 78 9.50 -9.45 -7.29
C LEU A 78 9.72 -9.86 -5.83
N LEU A 79 9.89 -8.91 -4.89
CA LEU A 79 10.21 -9.25 -3.50
C LEU A 79 8.95 -9.54 -2.69
N ILE A 80 7.92 -8.69 -2.76
CA ILE A 80 6.72 -8.83 -1.92
C ILE A 80 5.99 -10.17 -2.13
N PRO A 81 5.78 -10.70 -3.35
CA PRO A 81 5.13 -11.99 -3.55
C PRO A 81 5.87 -13.16 -2.90
N ARG A 82 7.17 -13.01 -2.62
CA ARG A 82 7.98 -14.02 -1.93
C ARG A 82 7.82 -14.00 -0.41
N LEU A 83 7.22 -12.94 0.16
CA LEU A 83 7.05 -12.76 1.61
C LEU A 83 5.80 -13.46 2.17
N SER A 84 5.47 -14.64 1.64
CA SER A 84 4.36 -15.50 2.12
C SER A 84 2.97 -14.85 2.12
N PHE A 85 2.71 -13.93 1.20
CA PHE A 85 1.38 -13.39 0.91
C PHE A 85 0.64 -14.29 -0.08
N THR A 86 -0.67 -14.45 0.08
CA THR A 86 -1.47 -15.08 -0.97
C THR A 86 -1.79 -14.07 -2.08
N PRO A 87 -2.06 -14.53 -3.33
CA PRO A 87 -2.50 -13.64 -4.41
C PRO A 87 -3.77 -12.86 -4.05
N GLU A 88 -4.71 -13.50 -3.35
CA GLU A 88 -5.93 -12.87 -2.87
C GLU A 88 -5.64 -11.74 -1.87
N GLU A 89 -4.77 -11.98 -0.88
CA GLU A 89 -4.38 -10.94 0.08
C GLU A 89 -3.69 -9.77 -0.59
N LEU A 90 -2.79 -10.03 -1.54
CA LEU A 90 -2.13 -8.98 -2.32
C LEU A 90 -3.14 -8.18 -3.16
N SER A 91 -4.12 -8.82 -3.78
CA SER A 91 -5.15 -8.11 -4.54
C SER A 91 -5.98 -7.16 -3.67
N ILE A 92 -6.30 -7.57 -2.44
CA ILE A 92 -7.04 -6.75 -1.46
C ILE A 92 -6.15 -5.62 -0.92
N LEU A 93 -4.89 -5.93 -0.60
CA LEU A 93 -3.95 -4.98 0.00
C LEU A 93 -3.42 -3.95 -0.99
N ASP A 94 -3.22 -4.29 -2.27
CA ASP A 94 -2.78 -3.33 -3.28
C ASP A 94 -3.96 -2.51 -3.82
N GLY A 95 -5.10 -3.16 -4.10
CA GLY A 95 -6.21 -2.53 -4.80
C GLY A 95 -5.87 -2.14 -6.25
N PRO A 96 -6.82 -1.56 -6.99
CA PRO A 96 -6.58 -1.11 -8.36
C PRO A 96 -5.59 0.06 -8.38
N THR A 97 -4.53 -0.07 -9.19
CA THR A 97 -3.47 0.94 -9.31
C THR A 97 -3.90 2.16 -10.15
N ALA A 98 -4.88 1.97 -11.04
CA ALA A 98 -5.44 3.03 -11.86
C ALA A 98 -6.96 2.85 -12.01
N SER A 99 -7.63 3.90 -12.49
CA SER A 99 -9.06 3.82 -12.79
C SER A 99 -9.32 2.80 -13.91
N PRO A 100 -10.54 2.23 -14.01
CA PRO A 100 -10.89 1.31 -15.09
C PRO A 100 -10.61 1.88 -16.48
N PHE A 101 -10.90 3.17 -16.69
CA PHE A 101 -10.62 3.88 -17.95
C PHE A 101 -9.12 3.90 -18.30
N THR A 102 -8.25 4.18 -17.32
CA THR A 102 -6.81 4.17 -17.53
C THR A 102 -6.30 2.75 -17.75
N MET A 103 -6.86 1.76 -17.05
CA MET A 103 -6.50 0.35 -17.22
C MET A 103 -6.90 -0.18 -18.61
N GLU A 104 -8.09 0.18 -19.10
CA GLU A 104 -8.57 -0.15 -20.45
C GLU A 104 -7.62 0.39 -21.53
N SER A 105 -7.15 1.63 -21.36
CA SER A 105 -6.22 2.28 -22.29
C SER A 105 -4.87 1.57 -22.42
N VAL A 106 -4.44 0.84 -21.37
CA VAL A 106 -3.18 0.08 -21.35
C VAL A 106 -3.38 -1.43 -21.54
N GLY A 107 -4.60 -1.86 -21.91
CA GLY A 107 -4.93 -3.28 -22.16
C GLY A 107 -5.03 -4.13 -20.89
N GLY A 108 -5.26 -3.52 -19.74
CA GLY A 108 -5.48 -4.21 -18.48
C GLY A 108 -6.89 -4.81 -18.37
N PRO A 109 -7.10 -5.80 -17.48
CA PRO A 109 -8.44 -6.34 -17.20
C PRO A 109 -9.33 -5.25 -16.59
N LEU A 110 -10.60 -5.21 -17.02
CA LEU A 110 -11.66 -4.36 -16.48
C LEU A 110 -12.07 -4.78 -15.07
#